data_AF-A0AAV4F0B5-F1
#
_entry.id   AF-A0AAV4F0B5-F1
#
_cell.length_a   1.000
_cell.length_b   1.000
_cell.length_c   1.000
_cell.angle_alpha   90.00
_cell.angle_beta   90.00
_cell.angle_gamma   90.00
#
_symmetry.space_group_name_H-M   'P 1'
#
loop_
_entity.id
_entity.type
_entity.pdbx_description
1 polymer ?
#
loop_
_entity_poly.entity_id
_entity_poly.type
_entity_poly.pdbx_seq_one_letter_code
_entity_poly.pdbx_strand_id
1 'polypeptide(L)'
;MLAWCVMAVFILSSLVKGSPTIKLLERKATTSCDNFQLAGQDYTQLKYYMTGANYEFQFGAFTSPKLIDLPGENIMCSLLDLASGNCTRTQECWCEEIGPGEYHFTYNKTADADTSNYTVLMQWSGYLDHILRSEPYTFHEVYT
;
A
#
# COMPACT_ATOMS: atom_id res chain seq x y z
N MET A 1 -23.25 25.67 47.40
CA MET A 1 -23.94 24.40 47.09
C MET A 1 -25.02 24.75 46.09
N LEU A 2 -25.09 24.29 44.84
CA LEU A 2 -24.69 23.02 44.24
C LEU A 2 -24.08 23.27 42.85
N ALA A 3 -23.00 22.55 42.56
CA ALA A 3 -22.38 22.41 41.26
C ALA A 3 -23.10 21.31 40.47
N TRP A 4 -23.66 21.64 39.30
CA TRP A 4 -23.98 20.65 38.26
C TRP A 4 -23.54 21.22 36.91
N CYS A 5 -22.23 21.31 36.79
CA CYS A 5 -21.52 21.49 35.53
C CYS A 5 -21.25 20.09 34.96
N VAL A 6 -21.44 19.94 33.65
CA VAL A 6 -20.77 18.94 32.79
C VAL A 6 -21.01 17.47 33.15
N MET A 7 -22.08 16.85 32.62
CA MET A 7 -22.07 15.39 32.42
C MET A 7 -23.12 14.96 31.39
N ALA A 8 -22.81 15.12 30.09
CA ALA A 8 -23.45 14.37 29.01
C ALA A 8 -22.70 14.50 27.67
N VAL A 9 -21.36 14.41 27.64
CA VAL A 9 -20.60 14.19 26.40
C VAL A 9 -19.47 13.19 26.65
N PHE A 10 -19.84 12.03 27.15
CA PHE A 10 -19.04 10.79 27.16
C PHE A 10 -20.12 9.72 27.05
N ILE A 11 -20.38 9.09 25.91
CA ILE A 11 -19.63 7.96 25.35
C ILE A 11 -20.13 7.78 23.91
N LEU A 12 -19.29 8.09 22.92
CA LEU A 12 -19.41 7.55 21.53
C LEU A 12 -18.12 7.78 20.71
N SER A 13 -16.98 7.99 21.38
CA SER A 13 -15.67 8.13 20.73
C SER A 13 -15.03 6.78 20.35
N SER A 14 -15.73 5.65 20.53
CA SER A 14 -15.22 4.31 20.24
C SER A 14 -15.68 3.71 18.90
N LEU A 15 -16.27 4.48 17.98
CA LEU A 15 -16.86 3.93 16.75
C LEU A 15 -16.55 4.71 15.45
N VAL A 16 -15.53 5.56 15.43
CA VAL A 16 -14.94 5.98 14.16
C VAL A 16 -13.57 5.32 14.04
N LYS A 17 -13.55 3.99 13.84
CA LYS A 17 -12.42 3.39 13.14
C LYS A 17 -12.35 4.12 11.79
N GLY A 18 -11.23 4.78 11.50
CA GLY A 18 -11.06 5.61 10.31
C GLY A 18 -11.43 4.85 9.04
N SER A 19 -11.90 5.54 8.01
CA SER A 19 -12.19 4.90 6.72
C SER A 19 -10.90 4.29 6.14
N PRO A 20 -10.92 3.02 5.72
CA PRO A 20 -9.76 2.34 5.17
C PRO A 20 -9.27 3.11 3.96
N THR A 21 -7.96 3.34 3.93
CA THR A 21 -7.33 4.22 2.95
C THR A 21 -6.06 3.57 2.43
N ILE A 22 -5.82 3.67 1.12
CA ILE A 22 -4.55 3.36 0.46
C ILE A 22 -4.19 4.57 -0.41
N LYS A 23 -3.03 5.19 -0.16
CA LYS A 23 -2.56 6.36 -0.90
C LYS A 23 -1.16 6.12 -1.43
N LEU A 24 -0.94 6.44 -2.70
CA LEU A 24 0.41 6.53 -3.27
C LEU A 24 1.00 7.89 -2.84
N LEU A 25 2.03 7.84 -2.01
CA LEU A 25 2.70 9.02 -1.47
C LEU A 25 3.82 9.53 -2.37
N GLU A 26 4.61 8.61 -2.93
CA GLU A 26 5.81 8.96 -3.68
C GLU A 26 6.00 8.04 -4.88
N ARG A 27 6.45 8.64 -5.97
CA ARG A 27 6.93 7.98 -7.18
C ARG A 27 8.31 8.55 -7.48
N LYS A 28 9.32 7.69 -7.46
CA LYS A 28 10.68 8.02 -7.88
C LYS A 28 11.08 7.06 -8.96
N ALA A 29 11.66 7.57 -10.03
CA ALA A 29 12.31 6.77 -11.05
C ALA A 29 13.67 7.39 -11.31
N THR A 30 14.72 6.58 -11.42
CA THR A 30 15.90 7.02 -12.17
C THR A 30 15.59 6.78 -13.63
N THR A 31 15.77 7.82 -14.42
CA THR A 31 15.68 7.75 -15.87
C THR A 31 17.03 8.20 -16.39
N SER A 32 17.75 7.30 -17.05
CA SER A 32 19.01 7.65 -17.69
C SER A 32 18.81 8.61 -18.88
N CYS A 33 17.61 8.69 -19.44
CA CYS A 33 17.25 9.50 -20.60
C CYS A 33 15.79 10.02 -20.52
N ASP A 34 15.49 11.03 -21.32
CA ASP A 34 14.27 11.87 -21.21
C ASP A 34 12.91 11.20 -21.37
N ASN A 35 12.78 9.86 -21.53
CA ASN A 35 11.47 9.18 -21.58
C ASN A 35 11.52 7.66 -21.36
N PHE A 36 12.68 7.06 -21.07
CA PHE A 36 12.82 5.61 -20.96
C PHE A 36 13.81 5.21 -19.86
N GLN A 37 13.71 3.95 -19.43
CA GLN A 37 14.59 3.34 -18.43
C GLN A 37 15.55 2.34 -19.10
N LEU A 38 16.78 2.27 -18.60
CA LEU A 38 17.77 1.27 -19.01
C LEU A 38 17.71 0.04 -18.10
N ALA A 39 17.57 -1.14 -18.70
CA ALA A 39 17.49 -2.40 -17.97
C ALA A 39 18.72 -2.63 -17.08
N GLY A 40 18.49 -3.04 -15.83
CA GLY A 40 19.54 -3.31 -14.85
C GLY A 40 20.28 -2.10 -14.28
N GLN A 41 20.02 -0.89 -14.78
CA GLN A 41 20.66 0.36 -14.33
C GLN A 41 19.67 1.28 -13.62
N ASP A 42 18.51 1.47 -14.24
CA ASP A 42 17.46 2.33 -13.70
C ASP A 42 16.58 1.59 -12.70
N TYR A 43 15.94 2.33 -11.80
CA TYR A 43 14.96 1.78 -10.87
C TYR A 43 13.75 2.69 -10.72
N THR A 44 12.65 2.08 -10.28
CA THR A 44 11.44 2.76 -9.87
C THR A 44 11.11 2.39 -8.44
N GLN A 45 10.87 3.40 -7.62
CA GLN A 45 10.43 3.29 -6.24
C GLN A 45 9.03 3.89 -6.08
N LEU A 46 8.12 3.12 -5.50
CA LEU A 46 6.75 3.52 -5.17
C LEU A 46 6.56 3.42 -3.66
N LYS A 47 6.11 4.50 -3.01
CA LYS A 47 5.80 4.51 -1.58
C LYS A 47 4.31 4.72 -1.36
N TYR A 48 3.69 3.84 -0.59
CA TYR A 48 2.29 3.86 -0.23
C TYR A 48 2.10 4.08 1.27
N TYR A 49 0.97 4.69 1.63
CA TYR A 49 0.47 4.82 2.99
C TYR A 49 -0.89 4.13 3.12
N MET A 50 -1.06 3.36 4.19
CA MET A 50 -2.30 2.66 4.50
C MET A 50 -2.71 2.89 5.95
N THR A 51 -4.01 3.08 6.16
CA THR A 51 -4.61 3.29 7.49
C THR A 51 -6.09 2.92 7.47
N GLY A 52 -6.74 3.01 8.62
CA GLY A 52 -8.20 2.95 8.73
C GLY A 52 -8.75 1.53 8.66
N ALA A 53 -8.01 0.53 9.16
CA ALA A 53 -8.57 -0.80 9.28
C ALA A 53 -9.87 -0.76 10.09
N ASN A 54 -10.88 -1.46 9.59
CA ASN A 54 -12.21 -1.54 10.18
C ASN A 54 -12.69 -3.01 10.20
N TYR A 55 -14.01 -3.23 10.34
CA TYR A 55 -14.53 -4.60 10.35
C TYR A 55 -14.49 -5.26 8.97
N GLU A 56 -14.57 -4.46 7.89
CA GLU A 56 -14.54 -4.92 6.49
C GLU A 56 -13.10 -5.14 6.02
N PHE A 57 -12.19 -4.23 6.37
CA PHE A 57 -10.81 -4.20 5.93
C PHE A 57 -9.89 -4.39 7.13
N GLN A 58 -9.29 -5.56 7.25
CA GLN A 58 -8.43 -5.92 8.38
C GLN A 58 -6.97 -6.08 7.94
N PHE A 59 -6.05 -5.64 8.78
CA PHE A 59 -4.64 -6.00 8.63
C PHE A 59 -4.43 -7.41 9.16
N GLY A 60 -4.24 -8.35 8.24
CA GLY A 60 -3.84 -9.71 8.54
C GLY A 60 -2.99 -10.27 7.40
N ALA A 61 -2.29 -11.38 7.65
CA ALA A 61 -1.45 -12.04 6.65
C ALA A 61 -2.16 -12.18 5.29
N PHE A 62 -3.38 -12.71 5.29
CA PHE A 62 -4.13 -12.97 4.05
C PHE A 62 -5.01 -11.82 3.58
N THR A 63 -5.38 -10.93 4.49
CA THR A 63 -6.39 -9.87 4.31
C THR A 63 -5.80 -8.47 4.19
N SER A 64 -4.50 -8.30 4.41
CA SER A 64 -3.81 -7.02 4.25
C SER A 64 -3.72 -6.58 2.78
N PRO A 65 -3.48 -5.28 2.52
CA PRO A 65 -3.19 -4.79 1.18
C PRO A 65 -2.06 -5.53 0.48
N LYS A 66 -2.18 -5.68 -0.85
CA LYS A 66 -1.20 -6.33 -1.72
C LYS A 66 -0.92 -5.46 -2.93
N LEU A 67 0.33 -5.43 -3.37
CA LEU A 67 0.70 -4.86 -4.66
C LEU A 67 0.41 -5.91 -5.72
N ILE A 68 -0.43 -5.55 -6.70
CA ILE A 68 -0.77 -6.39 -7.83
C ILE A 68 -0.34 -5.74 -9.14
N ASP A 69 -0.04 -6.56 -10.15
CA ASP A 69 0.10 -6.11 -11.52
C ASP A 69 -1.25 -6.11 -12.25
N LEU A 70 -1.34 -5.36 -13.35
CA LEU A 70 -2.46 -5.38 -14.28
C LEU A 70 -1.93 -5.66 -15.69
N PRO A 71 -2.67 -6.42 -16.52
CA PRO A 71 -4.01 -6.97 -16.25
C PRO A 71 -4.03 -8.31 -15.51
N GLY A 72 -2.87 -8.88 -15.16
CA GLY A 72 -2.76 -10.22 -14.58
C GLY A 72 -3.36 -10.37 -13.18
N GLU A 73 -3.47 -9.28 -12.42
CA GLU A 73 -3.84 -9.29 -10.99
C GLU A 73 -2.94 -10.23 -10.16
N ASN A 74 -1.71 -10.47 -10.62
CA ASN A 74 -0.72 -11.26 -9.91
C ASN A 74 -0.23 -10.49 -8.70
N ILE A 75 -0.17 -11.15 -7.55
CA ILE A 75 0.40 -10.57 -6.34
C ILE A 75 1.91 -10.48 -6.50
N MET A 76 2.42 -9.26 -6.63
CA MET A 76 3.85 -8.98 -6.64
C MET A 76 4.40 -9.00 -5.22
N CYS A 77 3.70 -8.31 -4.31
CA CYS A 77 4.08 -8.21 -2.90
C CYS A 77 2.87 -8.10 -2.00
N SER A 78 2.98 -8.62 -0.78
CA SER A 78 1.98 -8.43 0.27
C SER A 78 2.50 -7.42 1.29
N LEU A 79 1.63 -6.61 1.89
CA LEU A 79 1.99 -5.71 2.98
C LEU A 79 2.58 -6.51 4.15
N LEU A 80 1.83 -7.51 4.62
CA LEU A 80 2.25 -8.39 5.71
C LEU A 80 2.72 -9.74 5.16
N ASP A 81 3.77 -10.26 5.78
CA ASP A 81 4.33 -11.58 5.48
C ASP A 81 3.31 -12.66 5.85
N LEU A 82 3.12 -13.63 4.95
CA LEU A 82 2.08 -14.65 5.11
C LEU A 82 2.34 -15.60 6.28
N ALA A 83 3.61 -15.88 6.58
CA ALA A 83 3.98 -16.85 7.61
C ALA A 83 3.96 -16.23 9.01
N SER A 84 4.40 -14.99 9.13
CA SER A 84 4.57 -14.31 10.42
C SER A 84 3.46 -13.31 10.75
N GLY A 85 2.73 -12.81 9.74
CA GLY A 85 1.79 -11.71 9.91
C GLY A 85 2.45 -10.36 10.23
N ASN A 86 3.78 -10.30 10.20
CA ASN A 86 4.55 -9.08 10.43
C ASN A 86 4.78 -8.33 9.13
N CYS A 87 5.38 -7.13 9.22
CA CYS A 87 5.73 -6.37 8.04
C CYS A 87 6.63 -7.14 7.07
N THR A 88 6.25 -7.18 5.79
CA THR A 88 7.08 -7.78 4.73
C THR A 88 8.42 -7.08 4.62
N ARG A 89 9.49 -7.85 4.44
CA ARG A 89 10.84 -7.34 4.17
C ARG A 89 11.58 -8.26 3.20
N THR A 90 11.50 -7.94 1.92
CA THR A 90 12.21 -8.61 0.83
C THR A 90 13.18 -7.64 0.15
N GLN A 91 13.84 -8.09 -0.93
CA GLN A 91 14.72 -7.24 -1.72
C GLN A 91 13.96 -6.10 -2.43
N GLU A 92 12.75 -6.36 -2.91
CA GLU A 92 11.95 -5.40 -3.66
C GLU A 92 10.90 -4.69 -2.80
N CYS A 93 10.44 -5.31 -1.71
CA CYS A 93 9.31 -4.80 -0.93
C CYS A 93 9.62 -4.71 0.55
N TRP A 94 9.27 -3.59 1.16
CA TRP A 94 9.38 -3.41 2.59
C TRP A 94 8.19 -2.65 3.13
N CYS A 95 7.73 -3.04 4.32
CA CYS A 95 6.85 -2.19 5.10
C CYS A 95 7.38 -1.85 6.49
N GLU A 96 6.79 -0.79 7.01
CA GLU A 96 7.05 -0.24 8.32
C GLU A 96 5.70 0.18 8.91
N GLU A 97 5.43 -0.25 10.14
CA GLU A 97 4.33 0.30 10.93
C GLU A 97 4.79 1.63 11.54
N ILE A 98 4.16 2.73 11.14
CA ILE A 98 4.53 4.08 11.58
C ILE A 98 3.66 4.60 12.74
N GLY A 99 2.60 3.86 13.04
CA GLY A 99 1.67 4.10 14.13
C GLY A 99 0.70 2.92 14.21
N PRO A 100 -0.07 2.79 15.31
CA PRO A 100 -0.98 1.65 15.47
C PRO A 100 -1.98 1.53 14.31
N GLY A 101 -1.84 0.49 13.49
CA GLY A 101 -2.68 0.30 12.30
C GLY A 101 -2.42 1.27 11.16
N GLU A 102 -1.23 1.87 11.11
CA GLU A 102 -0.76 2.76 10.06
C GLU A 102 0.56 2.24 9.49
N TYR A 103 0.60 2.08 8.16
CA TYR A 103 1.74 1.47 7.49
C TYR A 103 2.27 2.36 6.37
N HIS A 104 3.60 2.40 6.25
CA HIS A 104 4.25 2.70 4.99
C HIS A 104 4.65 1.40 4.31
N PHE A 105 4.30 1.25 3.04
CA PHE A 105 4.77 0.16 2.18
C PHE A 105 5.56 0.76 1.05
N THR A 106 6.70 0.19 0.73
CA THR A 106 7.47 0.65 -0.41
C THR A 106 7.86 -0.53 -1.28
N TYR A 107 7.77 -0.29 -2.57
CA TYR A 107 8.21 -1.19 -3.62
C TYR A 107 9.36 -0.53 -4.38
N ASN A 108 10.43 -1.25 -4.61
CA ASN A 108 11.56 -0.84 -5.43
C ASN A 108 11.83 -1.92 -6.47
N LYS A 109 11.72 -1.53 -7.74
CA LYS A 109 11.95 -2.42 -8.88
C LYS A 109 13.05 -1.85 -9.75
N THR A 110 14.11 -2.62 -9.94
CA THR A 110 15.08 -2.36 -11.00
C THR A 110 14.39 -2.57 -12.35
N ALA A 111 14.60 -1.63 -13.27
CA ALA A 111 14.04 -1.67 -14.61
C ALA A 111 14.45 -2.97 -15.31
N ASP A 112 13.46 -3.63 -15.89
CA ASP A 112 13.59 -4.86 -16.66
C ASP A 112 12.66 -4.79 -17.87
N ALA A 113 13.08 -5.34 -19.00
CA ALA A 113 12.32 -5.32 -20.25
C ALA A 113 10.92 -5.93 -20.05
N ASP A 114 10.82 -6.95 -19.21
CA ASP A 114 9.56 -7.61 -18.88
C ASP A 114 8.59 -6.67 -18.17
N THR A 115 9.07 -5.64 -17.47
CA THR A 115 8.23 -4.67 -16.73
C THR A 115 7.81 -3.45 -17.53
N SER A 116 8.27 -3.34 -18.77
CA SER A 116 7.95 -2.24 -19.68
C SER A 116 6.43 -2.13 -19.88
N ASN A 117 5.87 -0.94 -19.62
CA ASN A 117 4.43 -0.64 -19.72
C ASN A 117 3.51 -1.45 -18.78
N TYR A 118 4.04 -2.18 -17.79
CA TYR A 118 3.17 -2.78 -16.77
C TYR A 118 2.56 -1.74 -15.87
N THR A 119 1.35 -2.01 -15.41
CA THR A 119 0.66 -1.17 -14.44
C THR A 119 0.56 -1.91 -13.12
N VAL A 120 0.90 -1.23 -12.04
CA VAL A 120 0.79 -1.76 -10.67
C VAL A 120 -0.09 -0.87 -9.82
N LEU A 121 -0.80 -1.49 -8.88
CA LEU A 121 -1.56 -0.79 -7.86
C LEU A 121 -1.62 -1.60 -6.58
N MET A 122 -1.85 -0.92 -5.46
CA MET A 122 -2.14 -1.59 -4.19
C MET A 122 -3.64 -1.87 -4.11
N GLN A 123 -3.99 -3.11 -3.78
CA GLN A 123 -5.35 -3.58 -3.60
C GLN A 123 -5.53 -4.13 -2.19
N TRP A 124 -6.61 -3.75 -1.52
CA TRP A 124 -7.04 -4.32 -0.25
C TRP A 124 -8.40 -4.96 -0.44
N SER A 125 -8.48 -6.28 -0.26
CA SER A 125 -9.73 -7.02 -0.33
C SER A 125 -10.32 -7.16 1.07
N GLY A 126 -11.47 -6.54 1.29
CA GLY A 126 -12.25 -6.66 2.50
C GLY A 126 -13.26 -7.81 2.45
N TYR A 127 -14.08 -7.91 3.50
CA TYR A 127 -15.22 -8.83 3.52
C TYR A 127 -16.29 -8.44 2.48
N LEU A 128 -17.11 -9.42 2.08
CA LEU A 128 -18.25 -9.24 1.15
C LEU A 128 -17.85 -8.64 -0.20
N ASP A 129 -16.69 -9.03 -0.72
CA ASP A 129 -16.16 -8.58 -2.03
C ASP A 129 -15.93 -7.07 -2.14
N HIS A 130 -15.82 -6.37 -1.01
CA HIS A 130 -15.38 -4.97 -0.99
C HIS A 130 -13.90 -4.90 -1.38
N ILE A 131 -13.58 -4.08 -2.39
CA ILE A 131 -12.22 -3.91 -2.88
C ILE A 131 -11.85 -2.43 -2.84
N LEU A 132 -10.76 -2.11 -2.15
CA LEU A 132 -10.15 -0.79 -2.14
C LEU A 132 -8.87 -0.82 -2.97
N ARG A 133 -8.70 0.14 -3.89
CA ARG A 133 -7.53 0.25 -4.76
C ARG A 133 -6.86 1.62 -4.62
N SER A 134 -5.54 1.65 -4.71
CA SER A 134 -4.80 2.89 -4.90
C SER A 134 -4.93 3.42 -6.33
N GLU A 135 -4.43 4.63 -6.55
CA GLU A 135 -4.10 5.09 -7.90
C GLU A 135 -3.12 4.11 -8.58
N PRO A 136 -3.32 3.78 -9.86
CA PRO A 136 -2.41 2.93 -10.61
C PRO A 136 -1.14 3.67 -11.02
N TYR A 137 -0.04 2.94 -11.15
CA TYR A 137 1.22 3.42 -11.70
C TYR A 137 1.65 2.56 -12.88
N THR A 138 1.90 3.17 -14.03
CA THR A 138 2.42 2.49 -15.22
C THR A 138 3.92 2.74 -15.35
N PHE A 139 4.70 1.66 -15.46
CA PHE A 139 6.13 1.72 -15.71
C PHE A 139 6.42 2.31 -17.09
N HIS A 140 7.52 3.07 -17.18
CA HIS A 140 8.01 3.59 -18.44
C HIS A 140 8.54 2.46 -19.34
N GLU A 141 8.69 2.77 -20.62
CA GLU A 141 9.31 1.84 -21.55
C GLU A 141 10.76 1.55 -21.12
N VAL A 142 11.13 0.26 -21.13
CA VAL A 142 12.47 -0.20 -20.75
C VAL A 142 13.21 -0.71 -21.98
N TYR A 143 14.46 -0.26 -22.15
CA TYR A 143 15.38 -0.66 -23.22
C TYR A 143 16.55 -1.46 -22.65
N THR A 144 17.07 -2.39 -23.44
CA THR A 144 18.22 -3.25 -23.12
C THR A 144 19.51 -2.75 -23.74
#